data_AF-A0A392PS39-F1
#
_entry.id   AF-A0A392PS39-F1
#
_cell.length_a   1.000
_cell.length_b   1.000
_cell.length_c   1.000
_cell.angle_alpha   90.00
_cell.angle_beta   90.00
_cell.angle_gamma   90.00
#
_symmetry.space_group_name_H-M   'P 1'
#
loop_
_entity.id
_entity.type
_entity.pdbx_description
1 polymer ?
#
loop_
_entity_poly.entity_id
_entity_poly.type
_entity_poly.pdbx_seq_one_letter_code
_entity_poly.pdbx_strand_id
1 'polypeptide(L)'
;MAGIDVSAYAHSSVHKAIILKDYDNLKKIIDNLPKLGNAYEIKTERASIAEDEKAAAISAVIDRRDVLHGDTPLHLAVKLGDIVAAEMLMVAGANNRLKNSE
;
A
#
# COMPACT_ATOMS: atom_id res chain seq x y z
N MET A 1 -25.36 2.99 -1.07
CA MET A 1 -23.94 2.63 -1.20
C MET A 1 -23.86 1.13 -1.05
N ALA A 2 -23.51 0.40 -2.12
CA ALA A 2 -23.38 -1.04 -2.07
C ALA A 2 -22.38 -1.40 -0.96
N GLY A 3 -22.79 -2.25 -0.03
CA GLY A 3 -21.93 -2.69 1.07
C GLY A 3 -20.74 -3.41 0.49
N ILE A 4 -19.57 -2.79 0.53
CA ILE A 4 -18.31 -3.45 0.18
C ILE A 4 -18.14 -4.60 1.15
N ASP A 5 -18.02 -5.81 0.61
CA ASP A 5 -17.76 -6.99 1.42
C ASP A 5 -16.33 -6.94 1.98
N VAL A 6 -16.21 -6.54 3.24
CA VAL A 6 -14.94 -6.46 3.97
C VAL A 6 -14.25 -7.83 4.05
N SER A 7 -15.02 -8.92 4.01
CA SER A 7 -14.48 -10.28 4.08
C SER A 7 -13.68 -10.66 2.82
N ALA A 8 -14.01 -10.06 1.66
CA ALA A 8 -13.25 -10.23 0.43
C ALA A 8 -11.81 -9.67 0.51
N TYR A 9 -11.52 -8.88 1.54
CA TYR A 9 -10.20 -8.29 1.82
C TYR A 9 -9.55 -8.93 3.04
N ALA A 10 -9.95 -10.15 3.43
CA ALA A 10 -9.48 -10.85 4.62
C ALA A 10 -7.94 -10.81 4.79
N HIS A 11 -7.24 -11.00 3.67
CA HIS A 11 -5.80 -11.11 3.52
C HIS A 11 -5.06 -9.78 3.32
N SER A 12 -5.78 -8.66 3.15
CA SER A 12 -5.17 -7.34 3.01
C SER A 12 -5.61 -6.41 4.13
N SER A 13 -4.74 -6.24 5.12
CA SER A 13 -4.94 -5.30 6.23
C SER A 13 -5.09 -3.85 5.76
N VAL A 14 -4.38 -3.46 4.69
CA VAL A 14 -4.44 -2.10 4.13
C VAL A 14 -5.81 -1.82 3.51
N HIS A 15 -6.32 -2.70 2.63
CA HIS A 15 -7.65 -2.52 2.05
C HIS A 15 -8.74 -2.48 3.13
N LYS A 16 -8.66 -3.36 4.13
CA LYS A 16 -9.59 -3.35 5.27
C LYS A 16 -9.58 -2.02 6.01
N ALA A 17 -8.39 -1.49 6.34
CA ALA A 17 -8.29 -0.21 7.04
C ALA A 17 -8.96 0.93 6.25
N ILE A 18 -8.87 0.92 4.92
CA ILE A 18 -9.50 1.92 4.05
C ILE A 18 -11.02 1.76 4.02
N ILE A 19 -11.54 0.54 3.85
CA ILE A 19 -13.00 0.28 3.82
C ILE A 19 -13.64 0.68 5.15
N LEU A 20 -12.95 0.40 6.26
CA LEU A 20 -13.41 0.71 7.61
C LEU A 20 -13.11 2.16 8.04
N LYS A 21 -12.41 2.94 7.22
CA LYS A 21 -11.92 4.30 7.56
C LYS A 21 -11.09 4.32 8.86
N ASP A 22 -10.37 3.25 9.12
CA ASP A 22 -9.48 3.09 10.28
C ASP A 22 -8.10 3.68 9.96
N TYR A 23 -8.03 5.02 10.01
CA TYR A 23 -6.81 5.77 9.69
C TYR A 23 -5.69 5.51 10.69
N ASP A 24 -6.01 5.24 11.96
CA ASP A 24 -5.01 4.92 12.97
C ASP A 24 -4.30 3.60 12.66
N ASN A 25 -5.05 2.58 12.25
CA ASN A 25 -4.47 1.32 11.83
C ASN A 25 -3.75 1.44 10.49
N LEU A 26 -4.29 2.19 9.53
CA LEU A 26 -3.58 2.48 8.27
C LEU A 26 -2.23 3.14 8.55
N LYS A 27 -2.20 4.12 9.46
CA LYS A 27 -0.97 4.80 9.89
C LYS A 27 0.00 3.83 10.54
N LYS A 28 -0.47 2.99 11.47
CA LYS A 28 0.35 1.96 12.12
C LYS A 28 0.94 0.98 11.11
N ILE A 29 0.19 0.57 10.10
CA ILE A 29 0.71 -0.32 9.06
C ILE A 29 1.84 0.38 8.30
N ILE A 30 1.62 1.61 7.84
CA ILE A 30 2.61 2.41 7.10
C ILE A 30 3.86 2.68 7.93
N ASP A 31 3.70 3.08 9.20
CA ASP A 31 4.81 3.40 10.11
C ASP A 31 5.69 2.18 10.42
N ASN A 32 5.14 0.97 10.37
CA ASN A 32 5.86 -0.28 10.58
C ASN A 32 6.55 -0.83 9.32
N LEU A 33 6.38 -0.20 8.15
CA LEU A 33 7.08 -0.60 6.94
C LEU A 33 8.59 -0.30 7.04
N PRO A 34 9.45 -1.12 6.42
CA PRO A 34 10.86 -0.79 6.33
C PRO A 34 11.05 0.52 5.58
N LYS A 35 12.09 1.27 5.96
CA LYS A 35 12.45 2.53 5.29
C LYS A 35 13.60 2.28 4.34
N LEU A 36 13.49 2.82 3.13
CA LEU A 36 14.59 2.82 2.16
C LEU A 36 15.73 3.70 2.66
N GLY A 37 16.95 3.22 2.46
CA GLY A 37 18.17 3.95 2.74
C GLY A 37 18.44 5.05 1.73
N ASN A 38 19.43 5.89 2.02
CA ASN A 38 19.89 6.90 1.07
C ASN A 38 20.65 6.22 -0.09
N ALA A 39 20.22 6.46 -1.33
CA ALA A 39 20.85 5.89 -2.53
C ALA A 39 22.36 6.18 -2.63
N TYR A 40 22.83 7.35 -2.17
CA TYR A 40 24.25 7.72 -2.19
C TYR A 40 25.12 6.91 -1.20
N GLU A 41 24.48 6.23 -0.24
CA GLU A 41 25.15 5.39 0.76
C GLU A 41 25.27 3.92 0.32
N ILE A 42 24.55 3.53 -0.74
CA ILE A 42 24.58 2.19 -1.32
C ILE A 42 25.84 2.04 -2.19
N LYS A 43 26.90 1.46 -1.63
CA LYS A 43 28.21 1.31 -2.30
C LYS A 43 28.57 -0.12 -2.68
N THR A 44 27.72 -1.09 -2.35
CA THR A 44 27.99 -2.51 -2.59
C THR A 44 26.76 -3.19 -3.18
N GLU A 45 26.99 -4.21 -4.00
CA GLU A 45 25.93 -5.05 -4.56
C GLU A 45 25.04 -5.64 -3.47
N ARG A 46 25.63 -6.17 -2.40
CA ARG A 46 24.88 -6.72 -1.26
C ARG A 46 23.96 -5.68 -0.61
N ALA A 47 24.40 -4.43 -0.49
CA ALA A 47 23.55 -3.35 0.04
C ALA A 47 22.41 -3.00 -0.92
N SER A 48 22.66 -3.04 -2.24
CA SER A 48 21.61 -2.85 -3.26
C SER A 48 20.54 -3.93 -3.16
N ILE A 49 20.94 -5.21 -3.05
CA ILE A 49 20.00 -6.34 -2.92
C ILE A 49 19.13 -6.17 -1.66
N ALA A 50 19.72 -5.78 -0.53
CA ALA A 50 18.98 -5.55 0.70
C ALA A 50 17.96 -4.39 0.59
N GLU A 51 18.26 -3.34 -0.18
CA GLU A 51 17.30 -2.26 -0.44
C GLU A 51 16.19 -2.70 -1.39
N ASP A 52 16.49 -3.54 -2.39
CA ASP A 52 15.47 -4.12 -3.26
C ASP A 52 14.51 -5.04 -2.49
N GLU A 53 15.01 -5.83 -1.54
CA GLU A 53 14.19 -6.65 -0.64
C GLU A 53 13.25 -5.81 0.22
N LYS A 54 13.73 -4.67 0.74
CA LYS A 54 12.87 -3.71 1.47
C LYS A 54 11.82 -3.11 0.54
N ALA A 55 12.19 -2.69 -0.65
CA ALA A 55 11.26 -2.14 -1.63
C ALA A 55 10.17 -3.15 -2.00
N ALA A 56 10.54 -4.43 -2.20
CA ALA A 56 9.60 -5.51 -2.44
C ALA A 56 8.64 -5.71 -1.24
N ALA A 57 9.15 -5.66 -0.01
CA ALA A 57 8.34 -5.78 1.21
C ALA A 57 7.34 -4.62 1.36
N ILE A 58 7.75 -3.38 1.05
CA ILE A 58 6.86 -2.20 1.04
C ILE A 58 5.77 -2.40 -0.02
N SER A 59 6.16 -2.71 -1.26
CA SER A 59 5.24 -2.86 -2.38
C SER A 59 4.23 -3.99 -2.16
N ALA A 60 4.65 -5.11 -1.54
CA ALA A 60 3.75 -6.21 -1.18
C ALA A 60 2.61 -5.80 -0.23
N VAL A 61 2.73 -4.66 0.46
CA VAL A 61 1.73 -4.11 1.38
C VAL A 61 0.92 -2.99 0.72
N ILE A 62 1.58 -1.93 0.25
CA ILE A 62 0.89 -0.70 -0.22
C ILE A 62 0.43 -0.76 -1.69
N ASP A 63 1.04 -1.64 -2.49
CA ASP A 63 0.70 -1.86 -3.90
C ASP A 63 0.05 -3.24 -4.14
N ARG A 64 -0.46 -3.85 -3.07
CA ARG A 64 -1.07 -5.17 -3.12
C ARG A 64 -2.28 -5.16 -4.06
N ARG A 65 -2.39 -6.16 -4.95
CA ARG A 65 -3.45 -6.27 -5.98
C ARG A 65 -4.11 -7.63 -6.04
N ASP A 66 -3.91 -8.50 -5.05
CA ASP A 66 -4.56 -9.82 -4.99
C ASP A 66 -6.02 -9.73 -4.47
N VAL A 67 -6.76 -8.73 -4.95
CA VAL A 67 -8.16 -8.46 -4.59
C VAL A 67 -9.02 -8.53 -5.85
N LEU A 68 -10.34 -8.56 -5.67
CA LEU A 68 -11.26 -8.50 -6.81
C LEU A 68 -10.96 -7.26 -7.68
N HIS A 69 -10.95 -7.43 -9.00
CA HIS A 69 -10.59 -6.40 -9.98
C HIS A 69 -9.13 -5.89 -9.95
N GLY A 70 -8.27 -6.42 -9.06
CA GLY A 70 -6.86 -6.01 -9.00
C GLY A 70 -6.66 -4.57 -8.53
N ASP A 71 -7.62 -4.02 -7.79
CA ASP A 71 -7.49 -2.70 -7.19
C ASP A 71 -6.31 -2.66 -6.21
N THR A 72 -5.60 -1.55 -6.18
CA THR A 72 -4.59 -1.28 -5.14
C THR A 72 -5.32 -0.59 -3.99
N PRO A 73 -4.70 -0.52 -2.79
CA PRO A 73 -5.21 0.32 -1.73
C PRO A 73 -5.53 1.75 -2.19
N LEU A 74 -4.70 2.30 -3.08
CA LEU A 74 -4.91 3.64 -3.63
C LEU A 74 -6.13 3.72 -4.57
N HIS A 75 -6.33 2.72 -5.45
CA HIS A 75 -7.54 2.65 -6.28
C HIS A 75 -8.80 2.64 -5.41
N LEU A 76 -8.80 1.83 -4.35
CA LEU A 76 -9.94 1.73 -3.44
C LEU A 76 -10.20 3.04 -2.69
N ALA A 77 -9.17 3.70 -2.17
CA ALA A 77 -9.30 5.00 -1.51
C ALA A 77 -9.92 6.04 -2.44
N VAL A 78 -9.48 6.10 -3.71
CA VAL A 78 -10.02 7.00 -4.73
C VAL A 78 -11.47 6.65 -5.09
N LYS A 79 -11.79 5.36 -5.32
CA LYS A 79 -13.17 4.89 -5.59
C LYS A 79 -14.13 5.25 -4.45
N LEU A 80 -13.65 5.28 -3.21
CA LEU A 80 -14.41 5.66 -2.01
C LEU A 80 -14.45 7.16 -1.73
N GLY A 81 -13.71 7.99 -2.48
CA GLY A 81 -13.56 9.42 -2.21
C GLY A 81 -12.84 9.71 -0.89
N ASP A 82 -12.03 8.77 -0.39
CA ASP A 82 -11.31 8.89 0.87
C ASP A 82 -9.97 9.59 0.68
N ILE A 83 -10.01 10.92 0.73
CA ILE A 83 -8.84 11.78 0.50
C ILE A 83 -7.75 11.52 1.55
N VAL A 84 -8.13 11.31 2.82
CA VAL A 84 -7.19 11.09 3.92
C VAL A 84 -6.40 9.79 3.68
N ALA A 85 -7.09 8.70 3.38
CA ALA A 85 -6.43 7.43 3.06
C ALA A 85 -5.55 7.54 1.80
N ALA A 86 -6.02 8.23 0.76
CA ALA A 86 -5.26 8.42 -0.47
C ALA A 86 -3.96 9.21 -0.23
N GLU A 87 -4.01 10.30 0.55
CA GLU A 87 -2.84 11.08 0.92
C GLU A 87 -1.84 10.26 1.73
N MET A 88 -2.30 9.50 2.73
CA MET A 88 -1.44 8.63 3.53
C MET A 88 -0.69 7.60 2.67
N LEU A 89 -1.38 6.98 1.71
CA LEU A 89 -0.78 6.04 0.77
C LEU A 89 0.21 6.71 -0.19
N MET A 90 -0.11 7.90 -0.71
CA MET A 90 0.79 8.64 -1.58
C MET A 90 2.08 9.05 -0.86
N VAL A 91 1.98 9.51 0.39
CA VAL A 91 3.15 9.82 1.23
C VAL A 91 3.98 8.57 1.53
N ALA A 92 3.32 7.42 1.70
CA ALA A 92 3.98 6.12 1.86
C ALA A 92 4.65 5.61 0.58
N GLY A 93 4.49 6.30 -0.56
CA GLY A 93 5.09 5.94 -1.83
C GLY A 93 4.27 4.95 -2.66
N ALA A 94 2.96 4.83 -2.42
CA ALA A 94 2.10 3.95 -3.21
C ALA A 94 2.13 4.33 -4.69
N ASN A 95 2.25 3.32 -5.55
CA ASN A 95 2.47 3.51 -6.97
C ASN A 95 1.16 3.84 -7.70
N ASN A 96 0.95 5.13 -8.01
CA ASN A 96 -0.20 5.64 -8.74
C ASN A 96 -0.26 5.25 -10.23
N ARG A 97 0.79 4.62 -10.76
CA ARG A 97 0.84 4.19 -12.17
C ARG A 97 0.37 2.75 -12.36
N LEU A 98 0.19 2.00 -11.28
CA LEU A 98 -0.35 0.65 -11.36
C LEU A 98 -1.77 0.72 -11.88
N LYS A 99 -2.06 -0.07 -12.91
CA LYS A 99 -3.43 -0.27 -13.37
C LYS A 99 -4.05 -1.44 -12.61
N ASN A 100 -5.34 -1.31 -12.34
CA ASN A 100 -6.16 -2.45 -11.97
C ASN A 100 -6.41 -3.34 -13.20
N SER A 101 -7.22 -4.38 -13.04
CA SER A 101 -7.49 -5.38 -14.10
C SER A 101 -8.77 -5.09 -14.90
N GLU A 102 -9.29 -3.87 -14.81
CA GLU A 102 -10.51 -3.43 -15.53
C GLU A 102 -10.21 -2.73 -16.85
#